data_AF-A0A352W077-F1
#
_entry.id   AF-A0A352W077-F1
#
_cell.length_a   1.000
_cell.length_b   1.000
_cell.length_c   1.000
_cell.angle_alpha   90.00
_cell.angle_beta   90.00
_cell.angle_gamma   90.00
#
_symmetry.space_group_name_H-M   'P 1'
#
loop_
_entity.id
_entity.type
_entity.pdbx_description
1 polymer ?
#
loop_
_entity_poly.entity_id
_entity_poly.type
_entity_poly.pdbx_seq_one_letter_code
_entity_poly.pdbx_strand_id
1 'polypeptide(L)'
;KNRMFAPLAGIPGLASAGISFPNPENEPVQIVIYNAGGKKILQKKFDYGLMSFSWDGRSVSGELPAAGLYIVNIIINGKEKESYKTHIYMTK
;
A
#
# COMPACT_ATOMS: atom_id res chain seq x y z
N LYS A 1 8.41 -7.66 -7.81
CA LYS A 1 7.99 -6.91 -9.01
C LYS A 1 7.74 -5.46 -8.61
N ASN A 2 8.39 -4.49 -9.23
CA ASN A 2 8.15 -3.07 -8.95
C ASN A 2 6.77 -2.69 -9.51
N ARG A 3 5.96 -1.98 -8.74
CA ARG A 3 4.61 -1.54 -9.15
C ARG A 3 4.66 -0.05 -9.43
N MET A 4 4.18 0.38 -10.59
CA MET A 4 4.05 1.78 -10.97
C MET A 4 2.58 2.11 -11.21
N PHE A 5 2.14 3.30 -10.81
CA PHE A 5 0.83 3.83 -11.15
C PHE A 5 0.85 5.37 -11.21
N ALA A 6 -0.14 5.95 -11.88
CA ALA A 6 -0.25 7.37 -12.20
C ALA A 6 -1.69 7.86 -11.91
N PRO A 7 -2.02 8.17 -10.64
CA PRO A 7 -3.40 8.45 -10.22
C PRO A 7 -4.07 9.64 -10.93
N LEU A 8 -3.29 10.54 -11.55
CA LEU A 8 -3.80 11.71 -12.27
C LEU A 8 -3.77 11.56 -13.81
N ALA A 9 -3.34 10.42 -14.35
CA ALA A 9 -3.22 10.23 -15.79
C ALA A 9 -4.56 10.11 -16.54
N GLY A 10 -5.69 10.01 -15.83
CA GLY A 10 -7.01 9.78 -16.43
C GLY A 10 -7.19 8.40 -17.07
N ILE A 11 -6.21 7.51 -16.92
CA ILE A 11 -6.23 6.14 -17.44
C ILE A 11 -6.64 5.20 -16.29
N PRO A 12 -7.82 4.54 -16.36
CA PRO A 12 -8.33 3.72 -15.25
C PRO A 12 -7.35 2.66 -14.75
N GLY A 13 -6.63 2.00 -15.66
CA GLY A 13 -5.64 0.96 -15.32
C GLY A 13 -4.39 1.47 -14.60
N LEU A 14 -4.17 2.79 -14.54
CA LEU A 14 -3.06 3.43 -13.85
C LEU A 14 -3.50 4.21 -12.60
N ALA A 15 -4.80 4.21 -12.29
CA ALA A 15 -5.34 5.01 -11.19
C ALA A 15 -4.93 4.49 -9.80
N SER A 16 -4.55 3.22 -9.69
CA SER A 16 -4.17 2.59 -8.43
C SER A 16 -3.13 1.48 -8.61
N ALA A 17 -2.42 1.15 -7.53
CA ALA A 17 -1.50 0.04 -7.47
C ALA A 17 -2.08 -1.10 -6.63
N GLY A 18 -2.34 -2.23 -7.29
CA GLY A 18 -2.78 -3.47 -6.65
C GLY A 18 -1.62 -4.30 -6.08
N ILE A 19 -1.77 -4.75 -4.85
CA ILE A 19 -0.81 -5.56 -4.11
C ILE A 19 -1.51 -6.83 -3.66
N SER A 20 -0.93 -7.98 -3.97
CA SER A 20 -1.41 -9.28 -3.46
C SER A 20 -0.36 -9.88 -2.53
N PHE A 21 -0.81 -10.58 -1.51
CA PHE A 21 0.01 -11.20 -0.49
C PHE A 21 -0.69 -12.45 0.08
N PRO A 22 0.07 -13.46 0.54
CA PRO A 22 -0.53 -14.67 1.09
C PRO A 22 -1.08 -14.38 2.49
N ASN A 23 -2.31 -14.84 2.73
CA ASN A 23 -2.95 -14.85 4.04
C ASN A 23 -3.89 -16.07 4.14
N PRO A 24 -3.34 -17.30 4.07
CA PRO A 24 -4.14 -18.52 3.95
C PRO A 24 -5.02 -18.78 5.19
N GLU A 25 -4.58 -18.33 6.36
CA GLU A 25 -5.30 -18.49 7.63
C GLU A 25 -6.37 -17.39 7.86
N ASN A 26 -6.59 -16.51 6.87
CA ASN A 26 -7.59 -15.43 6.91
C ASN A 26 -7.45 -14.51 8.15
N GLU A 27 -6.22 -14.24 8.56
CA GLU A 27 -5.90 -13.47 9.77
C GLU A 27 -6.05 -11.95 9.55
N PRO A 28 -6.29 -11.16 10.61
CA PRO A 28 -6.34 -9.70 10.53
C PRO A 28 -5.09 -9.08 9.90
N VAL A 29 -5.29 -7.99 9.15
CA VAL A 29 -4.23 -7.33 8.37
C VAL A 29 -4.10 -5.85 8.73
N GLN A 30 -2.88 -5.38 8.89
CA GLN A 30 -2.56 -3.96 8.92
C GLN A 30 -1.67 -3.60 7.73
N ILE A 31 -2.08 -2.59 6.98
CA ILE A 31 -1.31 -2.00 5.87
C ILE A 31 -0.76 -0.67 6.33
N VAL A 32 0.54 -0.47 6.18
CA VAL A 32 1.21 0.81 6.44
C VAL A 32 2.01 1.22 5.21
N ILE A 33 1.83 2.45 4.73
CA ILE A 33 2.57 2.99 3.60
C ILE A 33 3.44 4.13 4.09
N TYR A 34 4.71 4.10 3.71
CA TYR A 34 5.70 5.12 4.00
C TYR A 34 6.23 5.74 2.70
N ASN A 35 6.61 7.01 2.74
CA ASN A 35 7.45 7.58 1.68
C ASN A 35 8.93 7.17 1.87
N ALA A 36 9.78 7.49 0.90
CA ALA A 36 11.22 7.19 0.96
C ALA A 36 11.96 7.80 2.17
N GLY A 37 11.43 8.88 2.77
CA GLY A 37 11.96 9.49 3.98
C GLY A 37 11.49 8.84 5.28
N GLY A 38 10.73 7.73 5.22
CA GLY A 38 10.19 7.04 6.39
C GLY A 38 8.96 7.70 7.01
N LYS A 39 8.43 8.78 6.42
CA LYS A 39 7.16 9.39 6.87
C LYS A 39 6.01 8.47 6.51
N LYS A 40 5.16 8.18 7.48
CA LYS A 40 3.91 7.43 7.30
C LYS A 40 2.90 8.27 6.50
N ILE A 41 2.36 7.67 5.45
CA ILE A 41 1.43 8.28 4.48
C ILE A 41 0.03 7.73 4.67
N LEU A 42 -0.07 6.43 4.89
CA LEU A 42 -1.32 5.73 5.11
C LEU A 42 -1.12 4.64 6.16
N GLN A 43 -2.12 4.44 7.01
CA GLN A 43 -2.25 3.24 7.84
C GLN A 43 -3.71 2.81 7.84
N LYS A 44 -3.96 1.55 7.49
CA LYS A 44 -5.28 0.93 7.54
C LYS A 44 -5.19 -0.39 8.30
N LYS A 45 -6.16 -0.62 9.18
CA LYS A 45 -6.35 -1.89 9.90
C LYS A 45 -7.61 -2.55 9.39
N PHE A 46 -7.54 -3.86 9.22
CA PHE A 46 -8.62 -4.73 8.79
C PHE A 46 -8.71 -5.85 9.81
N ASP A 47 -9.81 -5.88 10.57
CA ASP A 47 -10.06 -6.92 11.59
C ASP A 47 -10.53 -8.24 10.97
N TYR A 48 -10.33 -8.41 9.66
CA TYR A 48 -10.67 -9.56 8.85
C TYR A 48 -9.52 -9.89 7.90
N GLY A 49 -9.51 -11.12 7.39
CA GLY A 49 -8.51 -11.55 6.43
C GLY A 49 -8.67 -10.91 5.06
N LEU A 50 -7.55 -10.43 4.55
CA LEU A 50 -7.40 -9.84 3.22
C LEU A 50 -6.23 -10.53 2.52
N MET A 51 -6.34 -10.74 1.21
CA MET A 51 -5.24 -11.28 0.37
C MET A 51 -4.75 -10.27 -0.67
N SER A 52 -5.46 -9.16 -0.85
CA SER A 52 -5.07 -8.10 -1.78
C SER A 52 -5.50 -6.72 -1.30
N PHE A 53 -4.69 -5.72 -1.59
CA PHE A 53 -4.94 -4.32 -1.24
C PHE A 53 -4.63 -3.43 -2.43
N SER A 54 -5.49 -2.46 -2.70
CA SER A 54 -5.26 -1.44 -3.74
C SER A 54 -5.05 -0.08 -3.10
N TRP A 55 -4.06 0.67 -3.60
CA TRP A 55 -3.79 2.03 -3.18
C TRP A 55 -3.91 3.00 -4.35
N ASP A 56 -4.70 4.05 -4.18
CA ASP A 56 -4.97 5.12 -5.15
C ASP A 56 -4.00 6.31 -5.02
N GLY A 57 -2.96 6.18 -4.19
CA GLY A 57 -1.98 7.24 -3.96
C GLY A 57 -2.36 8.23 -2.87
N ARG A 58 -3.59 8.21 -2.34
CA ARG A 58 -4.01 9.20 -1.34
C ARG A 58 -3.50 8.85 0.06
N SER A 59 -3.19 9.89 0.83
CA SER A 59 -2.87 9.80 2.25
C SER A 59 -4.14 9.57 3.08
N VAL A 60 -3.98 9.41 4.39
CA VAL A 60 -5.12 9.36 5.33
C VAL A 60 -6.00 10.62 5.30
N SER A 61 -5.44 11.80 4.97
CA SER A 61 -6.19 13.05 4.84
C SER A 61 -6.86 13.22 3.48
N GLY A 62 -6.70 12.26 2.56
CA GLY A 62 -7.22 12.33 1.19
C GLY A 62 -6.34 13.12 0.22
N GLU A 63 -5.25 13.72 0.72
CA GLU A 63 -4.27 14.45 -0.10
C GLU A 63 -3.46 13.51 -0.98
N LEU A 64 -3.03 14.01 -2.14
CA LEU A 64 -2.11 13.30 -3.02
C LEU A 64 -0.66 13.76 -2.73
N PRO A 65 0.18 12.92 -2.10
CA PRO A 65 1.55 13.25 -1.77
C PRO A 65 2.43 13.40 -3.03
N ALA A 66 3.71 13.73 -2.86
CA ALA A 66 4.64 13.91 -3.97
C ALA A 66 4.82 12.63 -4.80
N ALA A 67 5.15 12.74 -6.09
CA ALA A 67 5.59 11.58 -6.85
C ALA A 67 6.84 10.96 -6.18
N GLY A 68 7.04 9.66 -6.36
CA GLY A 68 8.23 8.98 -5.87
C GLY A 68 8.00 7.56 -5.39
N LEU A 69 9.01 7.04 -4.67
CA LEU A 69 9.02 5.71 -4.09
C LEU A 69 8.27 5.68 -2.76
N TYR A 70 7.41 4.68 -2.63
CA TYR A 70 6.67 4.34 -1.43
C TYR A 70 6.93 2.90 -1.03
N ILE A 71 7.02 2.67 0.27
CA ILE A 71 7.23 1.36 0.88
C ILE A 71 5.92 0.95 1.52
N VAL A 72 5.37 -0.18 1.11
CA VAL A 72 4.18 -0.77 1.71
C VAL A 72 4.62 -1.91 2.63
N ASN A 73 4.20 -1.81 3.88
CA ASN A 73 4.39 -2.80 4.93
C ASN A 73 3.06 -3.47 5.25
N ILE A 74 2.99 -4.79 5.13
CA ILE A 74 1.79 -5.60 5.32
C ILE A 74 2.04 -6.51 6.51
N ILE A 75 1.31 -6.27 7.59
CA ILE A 75 1.45 -6.96 8.87
C ILE A 75 0.24 -7.87 9.03
N ILE A 76 0.48 -9.18 9.14
CA ILE A 76 -0.57 -10.18 9.33
C ILE A 76 -0.54 -10.64 10.78
N ASN A 77 -1.70 -10.68 11.43
CA ASN A 77 -1.87 -11.05 12.84
C ASN A 77 -0.90 -10.32 13.79
N GLY A 78 -0.60 -9.05 13.53
CA GLY A 78 0.32 -8.25 14.35
C GLY A 78 1.80 -8.65 14.26
N LYS A 79 2.18 -9.61 13.40
CA LYS A 79 3.57 -10.09 13.25
C LYS A 79 4.42 -9.13 12.42
N GLU A 80 4.78 -7.99 13.00
CA GLU A 80 5.51 -6.92 12.29
C GLU A 80 6.92 -7.34 11.84
N LYS A 81 7.60 -8.22 12.58
CA LYS A 81 8.93 -8.73 12.21
C LYS A 81 8.94 -9.61 10.96
N GLU A 82 7.80 -10.20 10.62
CA GLU A 82 7.59 -11.12 9.49
C GLU A 82 6.71 -10.47 8.40
N SER A 83 6.58 -9.15 8.44
CA SER A 83 5.73 -8.39 7.52
C SER A 83 6.15 -8.57 6.05
N TYR A 84 5.17 -8.62 5.15
CA TYR A 84 5.44 -8.54 3.72
C TYR A 84 5.73 -7.09 3.34
N LYS A 85 6.87 -6.87 2.69
CA LYS A 85 7.29 -5.55 2.21
C LYS A 85 7.29 -5.49 0.71
N THR A 86 6.76 -4.40 0.16
CA THR A 86 6.83 -4.14 -1.27
C THR A 86 6.99 -2.66 -1.58
N HIS A 87 7.35 -2.38 -2.82
CA HIS A 87 7.68 -1.04 -3.30
C HIS A 87 6.72 -0.63 -4.40
N ILE A 88 6.24 0.62 -4.32
CA ILE A 88 5.37 1.24 -5.30
C ILE A 88 5.99 2.56 -5.73
N TYR A 89 6.06 2.79 -7.02
CA TYR A 89 6.43 4.08 -7.59
C TYR A 89 5.16 4.80 -8.05
N MET A 90 4.92 5.99 -7.50
CA MET A 90 3.82 6.85 -7.92
C MET A 90 4.35 7.96 -8.82
N THR A 91 3.78 8.11 -10.01
CA THR A 91 4.01 9.26 -10.88
C THR A 91 2.84 10.23 -10.81
N LYS A 92 3.05 11.47 -11.25
CA LYS A 92 1.99 12.46 -11.43
C LYS A 92 1.77 12.71 -12.91
#